data_AF-A0A2J0MGI8-F1
#
_entry.id   AF-A0A2J0MGI8-F1
#
_cell.length_a   1.000
_cell.length_b   1.000
_cell.length_c   1.000
_cell.angle_alpha   90.00
_cell.angle_beta   90.00
_cell.angle_gamma   90.00
#
_symmetry.space_group_name_H-M   'P 1'
#
loop_
_entity.id
_entity.type
_entity.pdbx_description
1 polymer ?
#
loop_
_entity_poly.entity_id
_entity_poly.type
_entity_poly.pdbx_seq_one_letter_code
_entity_poly.pdbx_strand_id
1 'polypeptide(L)'
;MAVKSDLACLKDIPNINILSKRFEFIEDLVLRENIAIVFQYLIFLINLERSHTLPGAINYLIYKDMIIHTASITEALLYYGLTKSLEKKKSTLEIFGVTKDKYKNFKQIYKTPTGEEIGAIIKIKEYITPDEMQFNDFIPAALHAGLVDGSLSKELAIIRKQRNRVHLSSFSRVDNGYTMAEVEQMFKTVNKLKAYIIEYLAP
;
A
#
# COMPACT_ATOMS: atom_id res chain seq x y z
N MET A 1 -34.99 -16.80 -16.55
CA MET A 1 -33.61 -17.02 -16.07
C MET A 1 -33.57 -16.73 -14.59
N ALA A 2 -33.60 -17.77 -13.75
CA ALA A 2 -33.50 -17.62 -12.31
C ALA A 2 -32.52 -18.68 -11.79
N VAL A 3 -31.30 -18.23 -11.51
CA VAL A 3 -30.48 -18.81 -10.45
C VAL A 3 -30.20 -17.65 -9.50
N LYS A 4 -31.20 -17.30 -8.69
CA LYS A 4 -30.93 -16.66 -7.40
C LYS A 4 -30.53 -17.79 -6.46
N SER A 5 -29.30 -18.30 -6.60
CA SER A 5 -28.68 -18.97 -5.47
C SER A 5 -28.46 -17.88 -4.45
N ASP A 6 -29.04 -18.05 -3.27
CA ASP A 6 -28.87 -17.19 -2.11
C ASP A 6 -27.37 -17.10 -1.78
N LEU A 7 -26.66 -16.13 -2.37
CA LEU A 7 -25.23 -15.93 -2.18
C LEU A 7 -25.05 -15.40 -0.77
N ALA A 8 -24.98 -16.31 0.21
CA ALA A 8 -24.84 -16.00 1.62
C ALA A 8 -23.63 -15.07 1.87
N CYS A 9 -22.58 -15.16 1.05
CA CYS A 9 -21.42 -14.28 1.14
C CYS A 9 -21.69 -12.81 0.79
N LEU A 10 -22.77 -12.52 0.05
CA LEU A 10 -23.23 -11.16 -0.24
C LEU A 10 -24.13 -10.58 0.85
N LYS A 11 -24.58 -11.41 1.80
CA LYS A 11 -25.34 -10.94 2.96
C LYS A 11 -24.42 -10.11 3.85
N ASP A 12 -24.97 -9.05 4.43
CA ASP A 12 -24.31 -8.17 5.41
C ASP A 12 -23.05 -7.44 4.93
N ILE A 13 -22.81 -7.33 3.61
CA ILE A 13 -21.77 -6.45 3.08
C ILE A 13 -22.23 -4.99 3.25
N PRO A 14 -21.55 -4.16 4.06
CA PRO A 14 -21.96 -2.78 4.25
C PRO A 14 -21.83 -1.98 2.96
N ASN A 15 -22.71 -1.00 2.77
CA ASN A 15 -22.61 -0.06 1.66
C ASN A 15 -21.31 0.76 1.77
N ILE A 16 -20.71 1.11 0.63
CA ILE A 16 -19.50 1.96 0.51
C ILE A 16 -19.62 3.23 1.36
N ASN A 17 -20.78 3.88 1.41
CA ASN A 17 -21.02 5.06 2.24
C ASN A 17 -20.78 4.81 3.73
N ILE A 18 -21.16 3.64 4.25
CA ILE A 18 -20.92 3.25 5.65
C ILE A 18 -19.43 2.98 5.87
N LEU A 19 -18.77 2.31 4.92
CA LEU A 19 -17.35 1.98 5.00
C LEU A 19 -16.47 3.21 4.90
N SER A 20 -16.83 4.18 4.05
CA SER A 20 -16.16 5.46 3.88
C SER A 20 -16.10 6.25 5.20
N LYS A 21 -17.12 6.14 6.06
CA LYS A 21 -17.11 6.73 7.41
C LYS A 21 -15.94 6.25 8.28
N ARG A 22 -15.48 5.01 8.08
CA ARG A 22 -14.34 4.45 8.84
C ARG A 22 -13.02 5.16 8.52
N PHE A 23 -12.99 5.91 7.42
CA PHE A 23 -11.85 6.65 6.88
C PHE A 23 -12.16 8.16 6.78
N GLU A 24 -13.07 8.69 7.59
CA GLU A 24 -13.46 10.11 7.58
C GLU A 24 -12.31 11.09 7.80
N PHE A 25 -11.24 10.65 8.46
CA PHE A 25 -10.01 11.44 8.65
C PHE A 25 -9.21 11.67 7.35
N ILE A 26 -9.56 10.99 6.25
CA ILE A 26 -8.92 11.14 4.93
C ILE A 26 -9.63 12.22 4.13
N GLU A 27 -9.14 13.46 4.13
CA GLU A 27 -9.80 14.62 3.49
C GLU A 27 -10.01 14.46 1.98
N ASP A 28 -9.13 13.72 1.30
CA ASP A 28 -9.30 13.36 -0.11
C ASP A 28 -10.46 12.36 -0.28
N LEU A 29 -11.58 12.86 -0.83
CA LEU A 29 -12.79 12.08 -1.05
C LEU A 29 -12.59 10.91 -2.04
N VAL A 30 -11.76 11.10 -3.07
CA VAL A 30 -11.50 10.07 -4.09
C VAL A 30 -10.67 8.95 -3.48
N LEU A 31 -9.61 9.27 -2.76
CA LEU A 31 -8.81 8.29 -2.04
C LEU A 31 -9.65 7.52 -1.01
N ARG A 32 -10.48 8.24 -0.24
CA ARG A 32 -11.36 7.67 0.77
C ARG A 32 -12.35 6.68 0.17
N GLU A 33 -12.99 7.03 -0.95
CA GLU A 33 -13.94 6.16 -1.65
C GLU A 33 -13.24 4.92 -2.23
N ASN A 34 -12.06 5.09 -2.84
CA ASN A 34 -11.27 3.97 -3.34
C ASN A 34 -10.88 2.99 -2.22
N ILE A 35 -10.44 3.49 -1.06
CA ILE A 35 -10.17 2.65 0.11
C ILE A 35 -11.44 1.93 0.57
N ALA A 36 -12.59 2.61 0.59
CA ALA A 36 -13.86 2.00 0.98
C ALA A 36 -14.31 0.89 0.02
N ILE A 37 -14.10 1.04 -1.29
CA ILE A 37 -14.36 0.00 -2.30
C ILE A 37 -13.47 -1.23 -2.05
N VAL A 38 -12.16 -1.02 -1.89
CA VAL A 38 -11.20 -2.11 -1.61
C VAL A 38 -11.56 -2.80 -0.29
N PHE A 39 -11.96 -2.03 0.72
CA PHE A 39 -12.38 -2.58 2.00
C PHE A 39 -13.69 -3.37 1.91
N GLN A 40 -14.64 -2.94 1.08
CA GLN A 40 -15.85 -3.70 0.78
C GLN A 40 -15.52 -5.06 0.14
N TYR A 41 -14.58 -5.08 -0.81
CA TYR A 41 -14.12 -6.31 -1.45
C TYR A 41 -13.44 -7.26 -0.44
N LEU A 42 -12.66 -6.73 0.50
CA LEU A 42 -12.10 -7.55 1.59
C LEU A 42 -13.20 -8.20 2.45
N ILE A 43 -14.26 -7.46 2.79
CA ILE A 43 -15.41 -8.02 3.53
C ILE A 43 -16.08 -9.13 2.73
N PHE A 44 -16.27 -8.92 1.42
CA PHE A 44 -16.78 -9.96 0.53
C PHE A 44 -15.91 -11.22 0.56
N LEU A 45 -14.59 -11.09 0.43
CA LEU A 45 -13.67 -12.23 0.46
C LEU A 45 -13.73 -12.98 1.80
N ILE A 46 -13.84 -12.26 2.91
CA ILE A 46 -13.98 -12.86 4.26
C ILE A 46 -15.29 -13.63 4.35
N ASN A 47 -16.39 -13.05 3.87
CA ASN A 47 -17.69 -13.70 3.88
C ASN A 47 -17.72 -14.91 2.95
N LEU A 48 -17.02 -14.85 1.81
CA LEU A 48 -16.90 -15.95 0.87
C LEU A 48 -16.21 -17.16 1.50
N GLU A 49 -15.07 -16.92 2.17
CA GLU A 49 -14.31 -17.95 2.88
C GLU A 49 -15.11 -18.56 4.04
N ARG A 50 -15.80 -17.75 4.84
CA ARG A 50 -16.59 -18.23 5.97
C ARG A 50 -17.85 -19.01 5.57
N SER A 51 -18.47 -18.64 4.45
CA SER A 51 -19.76 -19.20 4.04
C SER A 51 -19.63 -20.48 3.21
N HIS A 52 -18.43 -20.83 2.74
CA HIS A 52 -18.23 -21.96 1.83
C HIS A 52 -16.97 -22.74 2.18
N THR A 53 -17.07 -24.07 2.15
CA THR A 53 -15.89 -24.92 2.15
C THR A 53 -15.28 -24.93 0.76
N LEU A 54 -14.20 -24.18 0.56
CA LEU A 54 -13.54 -24.08 -0.74
C LEU A 54 -12.35 -25.05 -0.84
N PRO A 55 -12.06 -25.58 -2.04
CA PRO A 55 -10.88 -26.40 -2.29
C PRO A 55 -9.58 -25.67 -1.90
N GLY A 56 -8.59 -26.41 -1.40
CA GLY A 56 -7.38 -25.82 -0.79
C GLY A 56 -6.66 -24.77 -1.64
N ALA A 57 -6.53 -24.98 -2.95
CA ALA A 57 -5.92 -23.99 -3.85
C ALA A 57 -6.75 -22.71 -4.00
N ILE A 58 -8.08 -22.81 -3.97
CA ILE A 58 -8.99 -21.66 -4.07
C ILE A 58 -8.93 -20.84 -2.77
N ASN A 59 -8.94 -21.51 -1.61
CA ASN A 59 -8.75 -20.84 -0.31
C ASN A 59 -7.43 -20.06 -0.27
N TYR A 60 -6.35 -20.68 -0.73
CA TYR A 60 -5.06 -20.01 -0.84
C TYR A 60 -5.10 -18.75 -1.72
N LEU A 61 -5.78 -18.79 -2.87
CA LEU A 61 -5.94 -17.63 -3.75
C LEU A 61 -6.78 -16.52 -3.10
N ILE A 62 -7.79 -16.87 -2.31
CA ILE A 62 -8.57 -15.88 -1.56
C ILE A 62 -7.69 -15.18 -0.52
N TYR A 63 -6.89 -15.90 0.25
CA TYR A 63 -5.96 -15.29 1.21
C TYR A 63 -4.93 -14.41 0.51
N LYS A 64 -4.45 -14.84 -0.65
CA LYS A 64 -3.55 -14.08 -1.50
C LYS A 64 -4.16 -12.74 -1.93
N ASP A 65 -5.41 -12.74 -2.37
CA ASP A 65 -6.13 -11.52 -2.73
C ASP A 65 -6.35 -10.61 -1.51
N MET A 66 -6.71 -11.18 -0.35
CA MET A 66 -6.82 -10.43 0.90
C MET A 66 -5.50 -9.73 1.26
N ILE A 67 -4.37 -10.42 1.13
CA ILE A 67 -3.03 -9.86 1.38
C ILE A 67 -2.74 -8.69 0.44
N ILE A 68 -2.99 -8.84 -0.87
CA ILE A 68 -2.78 -7.79 -1.87
C ILE A 68 -3.60 -6.54 -1.52
N HIS A 69 -4.90 -6.71 -1.28
CA HIS A 69 -5.81 -5.59 -1.02
C HIS A 69 -5.56 -4.93 0.33
N THR A 70 -5.16 -5.69 1.34
CA THR A 70 -4.76 -5.14 2.64
C THR A 70 -3.47 -4.32 2.53
N ALA A 71 -2.50 -4.80 1.75
CA ALA A 71 -1.29 -4.05 1.46
C ALA A 71 -1.58 -2.76 0.67
N SER A 72 -2.51 -2.80 -0.30
CA SER A 72 -2.94 -1.60 -1.04
C SER A 72 -3.59 -0.55 -0.13
N ILE A 73 -4.45 -0.94 0.82
CA ILE A 73 -4.97 -0.02 1.84
C ILE A 73 -3.83 0.53 2.71
N THR A 74 -2.85 -0.30 3.06
CA THR A 74 -1.66 0.12 3.84
C THR A 74 -0.86 1.19 3.11
N GLU A 75 -0.59 0.99 1.82
CA GLU A 75 0.07 1.95 0.93
C GLU A 75 -0.70 3.28 0.88
N ALA A 76 -2.01 3.22 0.66
CA ALA A 76 -2.88 4.39 0.58
C ALA A 76 -2.88 5.21 1.89
N LEU A 77 -2.90 4.52 3.04
CA LEU A 77 -2.83 5.17 4.35
C LEU A 77 -1.47 5.84 4.59
N LEU A 78 -0.36 5.17 4.27
CA LEU A 78 0.98 5.77 4.40
C LEU A 78 1.17 6.97 3.47
N TYR A 79 0.73 6.84 2.22
CA TYR A 79 0.72 7.94 1.24
C TYR A 79 -0.05 9.15 1.78
N TYR A 80 -1.27 8.94 2.28
CA TYR A 80 -2.08 10.01 2.85
C TYR A 80 -1.40 10.66 4.06
N GLY A 81 -0.91 9.85 5.00
CA GLY A 81 -0.25 10.33 6.22
C GLY A 81 0.98 11.18 5.94
N LEU A 82 1.82 10.76 4.99
CA LEU A 82 3.01 11.50 4.55
C LEU A 82 2.65 12.77 3.78
N THR A 83 1.66 12.71 2.89
CA THR A 83 1.22 13.90 2.14
C THR A 83 0.68 14.97 3.08
N LYS A 84 -0.19 14.58 4.03
CA LYS A 84 -0.74 15.52 5.02
C LYS A 84 0.30 16.02 6.01
N SER A 85 1.35 15.25 6.32
CA SER A 85 2.41 15.73 7.20
C SER A 85 3.21 16.86 6.55
N LEU A 86 3.42 16.84 5.23
CA LEU A 86 4.01 17.93 4.48
C LEU A 86 3.10 19.16 4.45
N GLU A 87 1.81 18.97 4.11
CA GLU A 87 0.83 20.07 4.04
C GLU A 87 0.70 20.80 5.38
N LYS A 88 0.67 20.05 6.49
CA LYS A 88 0.60 20.59 7.86
C LYS A 88 1.95 21.03 8.42
N LYS A 89 3.03 20.95 7.64
CA LYS A 89 4.42 21.28 8.05
C LYS A 89 4.89 20.50 9.29
N LYS A 90 4.36 19.30 9.53
CA LYS A 90 4.83 18.37 10.57
C LYS A 90 6.09 17.61 10.15
N SER A 91 6.37 17.53 8.85
CA SER A 91 7.56 16.91 8.30
C SER A 91 8.03 17.64 7.03
N THR A 92 9.16 17.20 6.47
CA THR A 92 9.72 17.71 5.22
C THR A 92 10.23 16.56 4.35
N LEU A 93 10.47 16.83 3.07
CA LEU A 93 11.01 15.82 2.14
C LEU A 93 12.42 15.35 2.56
N GLU A 94 13.21 16.24 3.16
CA GLU A 94 14.52 15.93 3.72
C GLU A 94 14.41 14.89 4.84
N ILE A 95 13.40 15.02 5.72
CA ILE A 95 13.15 14.06 6.79
C ILE A 95 12.74 12.70 6.21
N PHE A 96 11.91 12.68 5.16
CA PHE A 96 11.54 11.42 4.51
C PHE A 96 12.78 10.67 4.00
N GLY A 97 13.78 11.41 3.49
CA GLY A 97 15.08 10.86 3.11
C GLY A 97 15.07 10.07 1.80
N VAL A 98 13.98 10.13 1.04
CA VAL A 98 13.85 9.43 -0.24
C VAL A 98 14.29 10.35 -1.37
N THR A 99 15.24 9.89 -2.19
CA THR A 99 15.85 10.70 -3.26
C THR A 99 15.88 9.93 -4.58
N LYS A 100 15.79 10.67 -5.69
CA LYS A 100 16.08 10.17 -7.03
C LYS A 100 17.29 10.88 -7.62
N ASP A 101 17.96 10.18 -8.52
CA ASP A 101 19.01 10.78 -9.32
C ASP A 101 18.39 11.69 -10.38
N LYS A 102 18.92 12.91 -10.49
CA LYS A 102 18.58 13.85 -11.54
C LYS A 102 19.86 14.28 -12.23
N TYR A 103 19.82 14.29 -13.55
CA TYR A 103 20.96 14.64 -14.38
C TYR A 103 20.72 16.00 -14.99
N LYS A 104 21.69 16.90 -14.84
CA LYS A 104 21.65 18.25 -15.40
C LYS A 104 22.93 18.53 -16.18
N ASN A 105 22.88 19.57 -17.01
CA ASN A 105 24.02 20.14 -17.71
C ASN A 105 24.80 19.10 -18.53
N PHE A 106 24.10 18.44 -19.47
CA PHE A 106 24.79 17.62 -20.45
C PHE A 106 25.75 18.51 -21.26
N LYS A 107 27.05 18.21 -21.17
CA LYS A 107 28.10 18.83 -21.95
C LYS A 107 28.66 17.79 -22.90
N GLN A 108 28.32 17.91 -24.17
CA GLN A 108 28.88 17.05 -25.22
C GLN A 108 30.41 17.17 -25.23
N ILE A 109 31.08 16.02 -25.18
CA ILE A 109 32.54 15.87 -25.27
C ILE A 109 32.91 15.41 -26.68
N TYR A 110 32.11 14.53 -27.26
CA TYR A 110 32.39 13.92 -28.55
C TYR A 110 31.09 13.57 -29.27
N LYS A 111 31.11 13.61 -30.61
CA LYS A 111 30.03 13.13 -31.46
C LYS A 111 30.59 12.08 -32.40
N THR A 112 29.99 10.90 -32.39
CA THR A 112 30.43 9.80 -33.25
C THR A 112 30.06 10.11 -34.71
N PRO A 113 30.75 9.48 -35.69
CA PRO A 113 30.37 9.57 -37.10
C PRO A 113 28.96 9.03 -37.39
N THR A 114 28.45 8.14 -36.53
CA THR A 114 27.08 7.60 -36.57
C THR A 114 26.03 8.55 -35.98
N GLY A 115 26.46 9.69 -35.40
CA GLY A 115 25.58 10.74 -34.87
C GLY A 115 25.29 10.65 -33.38
N GLU A 116 25.87 9.68 -32.67
CA GLU A 116 25.70 9.50 -31.22
C GLU A 116 26.53 10.55 -30.47
N GLU A 117 25.99 11.09 -29.38
CA GLU A 117 26.64 12.12 -28.58
C GLU A 117 27.12 11.56 -27.25
N ILE A 118 28.42 11.67 -27.01
CA ILE A 118 29.07 11.31 -25.75
C ILE A 118 29.32 12.61 -25.00
N GLY A 119 28.87 12.70 -23.74
CA GLY A 119 29.02 13.91 -22.94
C GLY A 119 29.14 13.66 -21.44
N ALA A 120 29.62 14.67 -20.73
CA ALA A 120 29.60 14.71 -19.27
C ALA A 120 28.24 15.22 -18.78
N ILE A 121 27.79 14.70 -17.64
CA ILE A 121 26.57 15.12 -16.95
C ILE A 121 26.87 15.40 -15.48
N ILE A 122 26.15 16.36 -14.89
CA ILE A 122 26.16 16.57 -13.44
C ILE A 122 25.01 15.76 -12.85
N LYS A 123 25.34 14.78 -12.02
CA LYS A 123 24.37 14.01 -11.23
C LYS A 123 24.11 14.72 -9.90
N ILE A 124 22.85 15.06 -9.64
CA ILE A 124 22.38 15.60 -8.36
C ILE A 124 21.35 14.65 -7.75
N LYS A 125 21.20 14.68 -6.42
CA LYS A 125 20.10 14.01 -5.72
C LYS A 125 18.98 15.01 -5.44
N GLU A 126 17.76 14.64 -5.79
CA GLU A 126 16.55 15.43 -5.53
C GLU A 126 15.63 14.61 -4.64
N TYR A 127 15.11 15.23 -3.56
CA TYR A 127 14.10 14.57 -2.73
C TYR A 127 12.79 14.45 -3.49
N ILE A 128 12.11 13.31 -3.34
CA ILE A 128 10.89 13.01 -4.09
C ILE A 128 9.65 13.15 -3.22
N THR A 129 8.53 13.54 -3.83
CA THR A 129 7.24 13.64 -3.14
C THR A 129 6.59 12.27 -2.94
N PRO A 130 5.61 12.13 -2.04
CA PRO A 130 4.84 10.89 -1.88
C PRO A 130 4.26 10.33 -3.19
N ASP A 131 3.94 11.17 -4.18
CA ASP A 131 3.42 10.74 -5.49
C ASP A 131 4.44 9.93 -6.32
N GLU A 132 5.73 10.13 -6.06
CA GLU A 132 6.82 9.45 -6.76
C GLU A 132 7.37 8.25 -5.98
N MET A 133 6.99 8.13 -4.71
CA MET A 133 7.44 7.06 -3.82
C MET A 133 6.83 5.70 -4.21
N GLN A 134 7.63 4.64 -4.03
CA GLN A 134 7.16 3.27 -4.12
C GLN A 134 6.79 2.75 -2.74
N PHE A 135 6.08 1.60 -2.66
CA PHE A 135 5.74 1.00 -1.37
C PHE A 135 6.96 0.72 -0.47
N ASN A 136 8.10 0.42 -1.08
CA ASN A 136 9.35 0.22 -0.36
C ASN A 136 9.86 1.48 0.35
N ASP A 137 9.48 2.67 -0.14
CA ASP A 137 9.93 3.97 0.35
C ASP A 137 9.01 4.52 1.44
N PHE A 138 7.71 4.20 1.39
CA PHE A 138 6.73 4.71 2.35
C PHE A 138 7.01 4.31 3.80
N ILE A 139 7.42 3.06 4.07
CA ILE A 139 7.63 2.58 5.45
C ILE A 139 8.83 3.28 6.10
N PRO A 140 10.03 3.35 5.46
CA PRO A 140 11.14 4.14 5.97
C PRO A 140 10.79 5.62 6.13
N ALA A 141 10.14 6.23 5.13
CA ALA A 141 9.75 7.64 5.20
C ALA A 141 8.81 7.92 6.38
N ALA A 142 7.81 7.06 6.61
CA ALA A 142 6.89 7.17 7.74
C ALA A 142 7.60 7.05 9.09
N LEU A 143 8.59 6.15 9.21
CA LEU A 143 9.39 6.01 10.41
C LEU A 143 10.24 7.27 10.67
N HIS A 144 10.93 7.78 9.64
CA HIS A 144 11.77 8.97 9.79
C HIS A 144 10.94 10.23 10.12
N ALA A 145 9.73 10.33 9.55
CA ALA A 145 8.79 11.41 9.83
C ALA A 145 8.17 11.35 11.24
N GLY A 146 8.38 10.25 11.97
CA GLY A 146 7.70 9.99 13.25
C GLY A 146 6.20 9.69 13.10
N LEU A 147 5.72 9.43 11.87
CA LEU A 147 4.33 9.02 11.61
C LEU A 147 4.03 7.65 12.21
N VAL A 148 5.03 6.78 12.26
CA VAL A 148 4.98 5.46 12.90
C VAL A 148 6.21 5.25 13.78
N ASP A 149 6.09 4.41 14.80
CA ASP A 149 7.24 3.99 15.60
C ASP A 149 7.97 2.78 15.01
N GLY A 150 9.10 2.42 15.62
CA GLY A 150 9.90 1.28 15.19
C GLY A 150 9.21 -0.09 15.35
N SER A 151 8.19 -0.20 16.20
CA SER A 151 7.42 -1.43 16.37
C SER A 151 6.45 -1.62 15.21
N LEU A 152 5.62 -0.60 14.95
CA LEU A 152 4.68 -0.59 13.83
C LEU A 152 5.39 -0.65 12.49
N SER A 153 6.54 0.01 12.33
CA SER A 153 7.38 -0.10 11.12
C SER A 153 7.78 -1.54 10.80
N LYS A 154 8.13 -2.34 11.82
CA LYS A 154 8.43 -3.77 11.65
C LYS A 154 7.20 -4.58 11.24
N GLU A 155 6.04 -4.30 11.83
CA GLU A 155 4.77 -4.95 11.44
C GLU A 155 4.41 -4.62 9.98
N LEU A 156 4.52 -3.36 9.56
CA LEU A 156 4.28 -2.93 8.18
C LEU A 156 5.26 -3.59 7.19
N ALA A 157 6.51 -3.78 7.59
CA ALA A 157 7.49 -4.49 6.77
C ALA A 157 7.10 -5.95 6.51
N ILE A 158 6.37 -6.61 7.43
CA ILE A 158 5.83 -7.95 7.24
C ILE A 158 4.74 -7.95 6.16
N ILE A 159 3.78 -7.00 6.22
CA ILE A 159 2.75 -6.81 5.19
C ILE A 159 3.40 -6.67 3.81
N ARG A 160 4.41 -5.79 3.69
CA ARG A 160 5.14 -5.58 2.43
C ARG A 160 5.82 -6.86 1.93
N LYS A 161 6.50 -7.60 2.81
CA LYS A 161 7.14 -8.87 2.47
C LYS A 161 6.11 -9.91 1.99
N GLN A 162 4.96 -10.01 2.67
CA GLN A 162 3.88 -10.92 2.28
C GLN A 162 3.33 -10.55 0.89
N ARG A 163 3.03 -9.27 0.64
CA ARG A 163 2.61 -8.77 -0.68
C ARG A 163 3.64 -9.01 -1.78
N ASN A 164 4.94 -8.86 -1.49
CA ASN A 164 5.97 -9.12 -2.50
C ASN A 164 6.14 -10.62 -2.81
N ARG A 165 5.92 -11.47 -1.80
CA ARG A 165 5.94 -12.93 -1.97
C ARG A 165 4.79 -13.40 -2.86
N VAL A 166 3.61 -12.77 -2.81
CA VAL A 166 2.43 -13.10 -3.63
C VAL A 166 2.73 -13.14 -5.14
N HIS A 167 3.68 -12.34 -5.66
CA HIS A 167 4.00 -12.33 -7.09
C HIS A 167 4.53 -13.69 -7.56
N LEU A 168 3.88 -14.30 -8.56
CA LEU A 168 4.19 -15.66 -9.02
C LEU A 168 5.64 -15.83 -9.49
N SER A 169 6.23 -14.77 -10.04
CA SER A 169 7.63 -14.71 -10.47
C SER A 169 8.65 -14.83 -9.32
N SER A 170 8.22 -14.68 -8.07
CA SER A 170 9.07 -14.74 -6.88
C SER A 170 9.28 -16.17 -6.37
N PHE A 171 8.62 -17.17 -6.95
CA PHE A 171 8.62 -18.54 -6.43
C PHE A 171 9.49 -19.50 -7.24
N SER A 172 10.35 -20.25 -6.54
CA SER A 172 11.06 -21.41 -7.09
C SER A 172 10.34 -22.74 -6.83
N ARG A 173 9.22 -22.71 -6.08
CA ARG A 173 8.40 -23.87 -5.66
C ARG A 173 6.93 -23.46 -5.50
N VAL A 174 6.02 -24.44 -5.50
CA VAL A 174 4.59 -24.20 -5.21
C VAL A 174 4.44 -23.57 -3.83
N ASP A 175 3.89 -22.36 -3.76
CA ASP A 175 3.53 -21.71 -2.50
C ASP A 175 2.06 -21.98 -2.18
N ASN A 176 1.80 -22.55 -1.01
CA ASN A 176 0.47 -22.87 -0.50
C ASN A 176 0.30 -22.45 0.97
N GLY A 177 1.17 -21.56 1.46
CA GLY A 177 1.36 -21.33 2.90
C GLY A 177 0.55 -20.21 3.53
N TYR A 178 -0.25 -19.43 2.79
CA TYR A 178 -0.99 -18.32 3.39
C TYR A 178 -2.13 -18.82 4.26
N THR A 179 -2.30 -18.19 5.42
CA THR A 179 -3.33 -18.54 6.40
C THR A 179 -4.22 -17.35 6.75
N MET A 180 -5.45 -17.63 7.17
CA MET A 180 -6.35 -16.59 7.68
C MET A 180 -5.77 -15.86 8.90
N ALA A 181 -5.01 -16.54 9.75
CA ALA A 181 -4.33 -15.92 10.89
C ALA A 181 -3.34 -14.82 10.47
N GLU A 182 -2.63 -15.02 9.36
CA GLU A 182 -1.76 -13.98 8.81
C GLU A 182 -2.58 -12.79 8.31
N VAL A 183 -3.66 -13.03 7.56
CA VAL A 183 -4.56 -11.98 7.08
C VAL A 183 -5.14 -11.16 8.24
N GLU A 184 -5.62 -11.83 9.29
CA GLU A 184 -6.14 -11.17 10.50
C GLU A 184 -5.07 -10.32 11.20
N GLN A 185 -3.83 -10.79 11.24
CA GLN A 185 -2.72 -10.02 11.80
C GLN A 185 -2.46 -8.76 10.96
N MET A 186 -2.53 -8.84 9.63
CA MET A 186 -2.42 -7.67 8.76
C MET A 186 -3.54 -6.66 9.03
N PHE A 187 -4.80 -7.12 9.17
CA PHE A 187 -5.92 -6.24 9.51
C PHE A 187 -5.71 -5.51 10.84
N LYS A 188 -5.16 -6.21 11.86
CA LYS A 188 -4.81 -5.59 13.14
C LYS A 188 -3.75 -4.51 12.95
N THR A 189 -2.68 -4.79 12.20
CA THR A 189 -1.62 -3.82 11.91
C THR A 189 -2.14 -2.60 11.13
N VAL A 190 -3.03 -2.79 10.15
CA VAL A 190 -3.66 -1.67 9.40
C VAL A 190 -4.55 -0.82 10.31
N ASN A 191 -5.31 -1.44 11.21
CA ASN A 191 -6.10 -0.68 12.19
C ASN A 191 -5.21 0.13 13.16
N LYS A 192 -4.06 -0.42 13.58
CA LYS A 192 -3.06 0.33 14.36
C LYS A 192 -2.51 1.51 13.55
N LEU A 193 -2.09 1.28 12.30
CA LEU A 193 -1.61 2.35 11.41
C LEU A 193 -2.63 3.48 11.28
N LYS A 194 -3.91 3.15 11.11
CA LYS A 194 -4.99 4.12 11.07
C LYS A 194 -5.00 5.02 12.32
N ALA A 195 -4.87 4.42 13.51
CA ALA A 195 -4.84 5.16 14.76
C ALA A 195 -3.61 6.09 14.86
N TYR A 196 -2.43 5.60 14.48
CA TYR A 196 -1.19 6.40 14.45
C TYR A 196 -1.32 7.61 13.53
N ILE A 197 -1.88 7.43 12.33
CA ILE A 197 -2.07 8.54 11.38
C ILE A 197 -3.03 9.59 11.96
N ILE A 198 -4.15 9.15 12.55
CA ILE A 198 -5.14 10.07 13.16
C ILE A 198 -4.49 10.89 14.28
N GLU A 199 -3.76 10.22 15.18
CA GLU A 199 -3.08 10.87 16.31
C GLU A 199 -1.98 11.83 15.83
N TYR A 200 -1.13 11.36 14.91
CA TYR A 200 -0.04 12.15 14.35
C TYR A 200 -0.53 13.40 13.59
N LEU A 201 -1.66 13.30 12.90
CA LEU A 201 -2.25 14.41 12.14
C LEU A 201 -3.22 15.28 12.94
N ALA A 202 -3.48 14.97 14.21
CA ALA A 202 -4.28 15.81 15.09
C ALA A 202 -3.70 17.23 15.17
N PRO A 203 -4.53 18.28 15.37
CA PRO A 203 -4.08 19.67 15.45
C PRO A 203 -2.91 19.89 16.42
#